data_AF-A0A1J6IJ50-F1
#
_entry.id   AF-A0A1J6IJ50-F1
#
_cell.length_a   1.000
_cell.length_b   1.000
_cell.length_c   1.000
_cell.angle_alpha   90.00
_cell.angle_beta   90.00
_cell.angle_gamma   90.00
#
_symmetry.space_group_name_H-M   'P 1'
#
loop_
_entity.id
_entity.type
_entity.pdbx_description
1 polymer ?
#
loop_
_entity_poly.entity_id
_entity_poly.type
_entity_poly.pdbx_seq_one_letter_code
_entity_poly.pdbx_strand_id
1 'polypeptide(L)'
;MVVLLISAPLSHELEPPANPARFKAMNARFETLCNNAKAANVIIMTVALDLSASKSDEKAQIDLLKSCSSNSRVRLEDGKPAKLFWNSTGGNLAETFRQIGDELSNLRLVD
;
A
#
# COMPACT_ATOMS: atom_id res chain seq x y z
N MET A 1 11.57 8.18 8.95
CA MET A 1 10.95 6.89 9.34
C MET A 1 10.12 6.38 8.19
N VAL A 2 10.18 5.08 7.87
CA VAL A 2 9.42 4.47 6.75
C VAL A 2 8.63 3.28 7.27
N VAL A 3 7.38 3.13 6.81
CA VAL A 3 6.50 2.00 7.12
C VAL A 3 6.04 1.35 5.82
N LEU A 4 6.19 0.03 5.72
CA LEU A 4 5.70 -0.77 4.60
C LEU A 4 4.46 -1.56 5.03
N LEU A 5 3.33 -1.32 4.36
CA LEU A 5 2.07 -2.01 4.60
C LEU A 5 1.79 -2.95 3.43
N ILE A 6 1.53 -4.24 3.71
CA ILE A 6 1.23 -5.23 2.68
C ILE A 6 -0.18 -5.78 2.96
N SER A 7 -1.04 -5.75 1.95
CA SER A 7 -2.36 -6.37 2.00
C SER A 7 -2.44 -7.51 1.01
N ALA A 8 -2.82 -8.69 1.47
CA ALA A 8 -3.05 -9.87 0.63
C ALA A 8 -4.53 -10.30 0.72
N PRO A 9 -5.07 -11.03 -0.27
CA PRO A 9 -6.41 -11.58 -0.17
C PRO A 9 -6.51 -12.50 1.04
N LEU A 10 -7.61 -12.38 1.78
CA LEU A 10 -7.95 -13.31 2.86
C LEU A 10 -8.20 -14.69 2.25
N SER A 11 -7.49 -15.72 2.73
CA SER A 11 -7.83 -17.10 2.42
C SER A 11 -9.25 -17.39 2.92
N HIS A 12 -10.11 -17.87 2.03
CA HIS A 12 -11.54 -18.11 2.25
C HIS A 12 -11.87 -19.12 3.36
N GLU A 13 -10.88 -19.78 3.96
CA GLU A 13 -11.06 -20.95 4.83
C GLU A 13 -11.25 -20.65 6.32
N LEU A 14 -11.04 -19.41 6.79
CA LEU A 14 -10.99 -19.13 8.23
C LEU A 14 -11.90 -18.01 8.75
N GLU A 15 -12.70 -17.34 7.91
CA GLU A 15 -13.59 -16.28 8.39
C GLU A 15 -15.03 -16.38 7.84
N PRO A 16 -16.04 -16.02 8.67
CA PRO A 16 -17.42 -15.87 8.21
C PRO A 16 -17.49 -14.83 7.07
N PRO A 17 -18.54 -14.85 6.23
CA PRO A 17 -18.66 -13.95 5.08
C PRO A 17 -18.36 -12.51 5.50
N ALA A 18 -17.47 -11.85 4.75
CA ALA A 18 -16.99 -10.52 5.03
C ALA A 18 -18.17 -9.59 5.37
N ASN A 19 -18.33 -9.24 6.65
CA ASN A 19 -19.36 -8.31 7.06
C ASN A 19 -18.97 -6.93 6.51
N PRO A 20 -19.79 -6.29 5.66
CA PRO A 20 -19.47 -4.98 5.09
C PRO A 20 -19.20 -3.92 6.18
N ALA A 21 -19.78 -4.06 7.37
CA ALA A 21 -19.50 -3.20 8.51
C ALA A 21 -18.06 -3.37 9.05
N ARG A 22 -17.52 -4.60 9.05
CA ARG A 22 -16.15 -4.89 9.53
C ARG A 22 -15.10 -4.36 8.56
N PHE A 23 -15.33 -4.52 7.25
CA PHE A 23 -14.48 -3.94 6.21
C PHE A 23 -14.47 -2.40 6.29
N LYS A 24 -15.65 -1.78 6.46
CA LYS A 24 -15.75 -0.32 6.64
C LYS A 24 -15.01 0.17 7.89
N ALA A 25 -15.13 -0.55 9.01
CA ALA A 25 -14.42 -0.21 10.24
C ALA A 25 -12.90 -0.35 10.10
N MET A 26 -12.43 -1.37 9.38
CA MET A 26 -11.01 -1.57 9.09
C MET A 26 -10.47 -0.44 8.20
N ASN A 27 -11.22 -0.03 7.18
CA ASN A 27 -10.84 1.07 6.29
C ASN A 27 -10.75 2.40 7.05
N ALA A 28 -11.70 2.70 7.93
CA ALA A 28 -11.66 3.92 8.75
C ALA A 28 -10.43 3.96 9.69
N ARG A 29 -10.06 2.81 10.27
CA ARG A 29 -8.83 2.69 11.08
C ARG A 29 -7.58 2.87 10.23
N PHE A 30 -7.58 2.32 9.02
CA PHE A 30 -6.48 2.45 8.08
C PHE A 30 -6.28 3.91 7.66
N GLU A 31 -7.34 4.61 7.26
CA GLU A 31 -7.28 6.05 6.93
C GLU A 31 -6.73 6.88 8.10
N THR A 32 -7.18 6.60 9.32
CA THR A 32 -6.67 7.28 10.52
C THR A 32 -5.17 7.04 10.70
N LEU A 33 -4.71 5.80 10.54
CA LEU A 33 -3.30 5.45 10.60
C LEU A 33 -2.49 6.17 9.52
N CYS A 34 -2.99 6.21 8.29
CA CYS A 34 -2.35 6.92 7.17
C CYS A 34 -2.21 8.42 7.45
N ASN A 35 -3.26 9.05 7.98
CA ASN A 35 -3.25 10.47 8.32
C ASN A 35 -2.26 10.78 9.44
N ASN A 36 -2.28 9.98 10.51
CA ASN A 36 -1.35 10.16 11.64
C ASN A 36 0.10 9.94 11.21
N ALA A 37 0.37 8.90 10.43
CA ALA A 37 1.71 8.62 9.92
C ALA A 37 2.21 9.76 9.01
N LYS A 38 1.37 10.25 8.10
CA LYS A 38 1.72 11.41 7.25
C LYS A 38 1.97 12.68 8.08
N ALA A 39 1.13 12.95 9.08
CA ALA A 39 1.30 14.08 9.99
C ALA A 39 2.61 13.99 10.81
N ALA A 40 3.06 12.77 11.12
CA ALA A 40 4.34 12.50 11.76
C ALA A 40 5.53 12.43 10.79
N ASN A 41 5.37 12.86 9.54
CA ASN A 41 6.40 12.81 8.47
C ASN A 41 6.94 11.39 8.19
N VAL A 42 6.10 10.37 8.40
CA VAL A 42 6.42 8.98 8.08
C VAL A 42 6.12 8.73 6.61
N ILE A 43 7.09 8.14 5.91
CA ILE A 43 6.90 7.69 4.53
C ILE A 43 6.15 6.37 4.57
N ILE A 44 4.98 6.33 3.94
CA ILE A 44 4.14 5.14 3.84
C ILE A 44 4.31 4.52 2.46
N MET A 45 4.79 3.28 2.45
CA MET A 45 4.90 2.43 1.27
C MET A 45 3.82 1.35 1.39
N THR A 46 3.14 1.01 0.30
CA THR A 46 2.03 0.03 0.33
C THR A 46 2.12 -0.99 -0.80
N VAL A 47 1.85 -2.26 -0.51
CA VAL A 47 1.79 -3.34 -1.51
C VAL A 47 0.43 -4.02 -1.43
N ALA A 48 -0.30 -4.03 -2.54
CA ALA A 48 -1.43 -4.92 -2.77
C ALA A 48 -0.86 -6.22 -3.36
N LEU A 49 -0.80 -7.30 -2.57
CA LEU A 49 -0.32 -8.61 -3.00
C LEU A 49 -1.50 -9.48 -3.42
N ASP A 50 -1.52 -9.96 -4.66
CA ASP A 50 -2.55 -10.86 -5.20
C ASP A 50 -3.98 -10.31 -5.11
N LEU A 51 -4.14 -8.99 -5.06
CA LEU A 51 -5.44 -8.31 -5.15
C LEU A 51 -5.79 -8.00 -6.62
N SER A 52 -7.06 -8.19 -6.97
CA SER A 52 -7.60 -7.97 -8.30
C SER A 52 -8.46 -6.72 -8.37
N ALA A 53 -8.13 -5.81 -9.28
CA ALA A 53 -8.96 -4.65 -9.59
C ALA A 53 -10.32 -5.03 -10.21
N SER A 54 -10.50 -6.29 -10.64
CA SER A 54 -11.75 -6.79 -11.21
C SER A 54 -12.76 -7.26 -10.15
N LYS A 55 -12.35 -7.40 -8.89
CA LYS A 55 -13.25 -7.72 -7.76
C LYS A 55 -13.49 -6.45 -6.96
N SER A 56 -14.75 -6.07 -6.75
CA SER A 56 -15.12 -4.79 -6.12
C SER A 56 -14.43 -4.57 -4.77
N ASP A 57 -14.37 -5.62 -3.95
CA ASP A 57 -13.90 -5.52 -2.58
C ASP A 57 -12.36 -5.40 -2.52
N GLU A 58 -11.67 -6.19 -3.35
CA GLU A 58 -10.22 -6.11 -3.51
C GLU A 58 -9.81 -4.79 -4.19
N LYS A 59 -10.61 -4.30 -5.14
CA LYS A 59 -10.43 -2.98 -5.76
C LYS A 59 -10.55 -1.85 -4.73
N ALA A 60 -11.56 -1.89 -3.86
CA ALA A 60 -11.70 -0.90 -2.81
C ALA A 60 -10.47 -0.88 -1.88
N GLN A 61 -9.89 -2.05 -1.61
CA GLN A 61 -8.67 -2.17 -0.82
C GLN A 61 -7.42 -1.66 -1.57
N ILE A 62 -7.30 -1.93 -2.87
CA ILE A 62 -6.26 -1.37 -3.75
C ILE A 62 -6.33 0.17 -3.73
N ASP A 63 -7.52 0.74 -3.91
CA ASP A 63 -7.72 2.18 -3.96
C ASP A 63 -7.37 2.82 -2.59
N LEU A 64 -7.75 2.17 -1.49
CA LEU A 64 -7.39 2.58 -0.13
C LEU A 64 -5.86 2.58 0.06
N LEU A 65 -5.18 1.49 -0.27
CA LEU A 65 -3.72 1.38 -0.18
C LEU A 65 -3.02 2.48 -0.99
N LYS A 66 -3.46 2.68 -2.25
CA LYS A 66 -2.90 3.71 -3.13
C LYS A 66 -3.13 5.13 -2.60
N SER A 67 -4.25 5.40 -1.94
CA SER A 67 -4.52 6.71 -1.31
C SER A 67 -3.66 6.94 -0.06
N CYS A 68 -3.40 5.86 0.69
CA CYS A 68 -2.59 5.89 1.90
C CYS A 68 -1.11 6.09 1.60
N SER A 69 -0.61 5.55 0.48
CA SER A 69 0.80 5.64 0.13
C SER A 69 1.26 7.09 -0.06
N SER A 70 2.48 7.31 0.40
CA SER A 70 3.18 8.56 0.21
C SER A 70 3.63 8.71 -1.24
N ASN A 71 3.95 9.94 -1.62
CA ASN A 71 4.64 10.17 -2.88
C ASN A 71 6.13 9.89 -2.68
N SER A 72 6.78 9.37 -3.72
CA SER A 72 8.24 9.25 -3.78
C SER A 72 8.87 10.64 -3.69
N ARG A 73 10.05 10.71 -3.07
CA ARG A 73 10.86 11.95 -3.07
C ARG A 73 11.87 12.00 -4.22
N VAL A 74 12.03 10.89 -4.96
CA VAL A 74 13.12 10.71 -5.93
C VAL A 74 12.63 10.24 -7.31
N ARG A 75 11.55 9.46 -7.36
CA ARG A 75 10.96 8.93 -8.59
C ARG A 75 9.84 9.84 -9.08
N LEU A 76 9.87 10.15 -10.37
CA LEU A 76 8.80 10.83 -11.08
C LEU A 76 8.13 9.87 -12.06
N GLU A 77 6.81 9.94 -12.14
CA GLU A 77 5.97 9.31 -13.16
C GLU A 77 5.16 10.44 -13.82
N ASP A 78 5.27 10.57 -15.14
CA ASP A 78 4.61 11.63 -15.91
C ASP A 78 4.84 13.05 -15.34
N GLY A 79 6.09 13.31 -14.89
CA GLY A 79 6.51 14.58 -14.32
C GLY A 79 6.00 14.87 -12.90
N LYS A 80 5.34 13.90 -12.24
CA LYS A 80 4.85 14.03 -10.87
C LYS A 80 5.52 12.99 -9.95
N PRO A 81 5.70 13.29 -8.65
CA PRO A 81 6.14 12.30 -7.68
C PRO A 81 5.34 11.00 -7.77
N ALA A 82 6.03 9.90 -8.07
CA ALA A 82 5.42 8.58 -8.21
C ALA A 82 4.77 8.15 -6.90
N LYS A 83 3.69 7.36 -6.96
CA LYS A 83 3.11 6.79 -5.74
C LYS A 83 3.98 5.65 -5.23
N LEU A 84 4.21 5.59 -3.91
CA LEU A 84 4.88 4.47 -3.24
C LEU A 84 3.91 3.32 -3.01
N PHE A 85 3.25 2.91 -4.10
CA PHE A 85 2.24 1.86 -4.14
C PHE A 85 2.61 0.86 -5.23
N TRP A 86 2.51 -0.43 -4.89
CA TRP A 86 2.72 -1.52 -5.82
C TRP A 86 1.52 -2.47 -5.79
N ASN A 87 1.04 -2.87 -6.97
CA ASN A 87 0.08 -3.95 -7.12
C ASN A 87 0.83 -5.16 -7.70
N SER A 88 1.09 -6.14 -6.85
CA SER A 88 2.02 -7.23 -7.10
C SER A 88 1.32 -8.57 -6.94
N THR A 89 1.93 -9.62 -7.47
CA THR A 89 1.51 -11.00 -7.30
C THR A 89 2.60 -11.79 -6.58
N GLY A 90 2.28 -12.98 -6.09
CA GLY A 90 3.30 -13.89 -5.54
C GLY A 90 4.47 -14.15 -6.52
N GLY A 91 4.21 -14.11 -7.83
CA GLY A 91 5.21 -14.33 -8.88
C GLY A 91 6.22 -13.20 -9.06
N ASN A 92 5.88 -11.95 -8.72
CA ASN A 92 6.76 -10.77 -8.88
C ASN A 92 7.06 -10.05 -7.56
N LEU A 93 6.72 -10.65 -6.42
CA LEU A 93 6.92 -10.06 -5.11
C LEU A 93 8.41 -9.77 -4.82
N ALA A 94 9.32 -10.64 -5.24
CA ALA A 94 10.75 -10.44 -5.08
C ALA A 94 11.26 -9.19 -5.83
N GLU A 95 10.73 -8.94 -7.03
CA GLU A 95 11.04 -7.73 -7.79
C GLU A 95 10.46 -6.48 -7.11
N THR A 96 9.24 -6.58 -6.59
CA THR A 96 8.61 -5.50 -5.82
C THR A 96 9.47 -5.09 -4.63
N PHE A 97 10.01 -6.05 -3.88
CA PHE A 97 10.92 -5.74 -2.77
C PHE A 97 12.25 -5.14 -3.21
N ARG A 98 12.78 -5.50 -4.39
CA ARG A 98 13.95 -4.83 -4.96
C ARG A 98 13.66 -3.37 -5.25
N GLN A 99 12.55 -3.06 -5.91
CA GLN A 99 12.13 -1.68 -6.19
C GLN A 99 11.93 -0.86 -4.91
N ILE A 100 11.37 -1.47 -3.85
CA ILE A 100 11.26 -0.83 -2.53
C ILE A 100 12.66 -0.58 -1.93
N GLY A 101 13.57 -1.54 -2.05
CA GLY A 101 14.96 -1.39 -1.61
C GLY A 101 15.70 -0.25 -2.32
N ASP A 102 15.51 -0.12 -3.62
CA ASP A 102 16.09 0.98 -4.42
C ASP A 102 15.52 2.33 -3.98
N GLU A 103 14.20 2.40 -3.75
CA GLU A 103 13.55 3.60 -3.23
C GLU A 103 14.10 4.01 -1.87
N LEU A 104 14.25 3.06 -0.94
CA LEU A 104 14.83 3.29 0.38
C LEU A 104 16.29 3.73 0.30
N SER A 105 17.07 3.15 -0.61
CA SER A 105 18.48 3.48 -0.81
C SER A 105 18.64 4.91 -1.31
N ASN A 106 17.77 5.34 -2.24
CA ASN A 106 17.78 6.70 -2.77
C ASN A 106 17.27 7.73 -1.76
N LEU A 107 16.31 7.37 -0.89
CA LEU A 107 15.85 8.25 0.18
C LEU A 107 16.97 8.63 1.15
N ARG A 108 17.90 7.70 1.43
CA ARG A 108 19.08 7.97 2.28
C ARG A 108 20.02 9.01 1.69
N LEU A 109 19.98 9.27 0.38
CA LEU A 109 20.81 10.28 -0.27
C LEU A 109 20.20 11.68 -0.24
N VAL A 110 18.92 11.80 0.11
CA VAL A 110 18.15 13.06 0.06
C VAL A 110 17.84 13.62 1.46
N ASP A 111 17.94 12.80 2.51
CA ASP A 111 17.85 13.24 3.91
C ASP A 111 19.16 13.84 4.44
#